data_AF-A0AB38B9E7-F1
#
_entry.id   AF-A0AB38B9E7-F1
#
_cell.length_a   1.000
_cell.length_b   1.000
_cell.length_c   1.000
_cell.angle_alpha   90.00
_cell.angle_beta   90.00
_cell.angle_gamma   90.00
#
_symmetry.space_group_name_H-M   'P 1'
#
loop_
_entity.id
_entity.type
_entity.pdbx_description
1 polymer ?
#
loop_
_entity_poly.entity_id
_entity_poly.type
_entity_poly.pdbx_seq_one_letter_code
_entity_poly.pdbx_strand_id
1 'polypeptide(L)'
;MSRRRSLVWLGLTPEPERELPTTVAALRTAVRDLAHTPAEAAQAERHRVERLILHGTQQRWLRYLAEVTGLVTAVAGGARPGDRRAALRAAEVVLDHHRMLIGLPGTGYGRTAADRRALESAVRTLRTAPPDGDRG
;
A
#
# COMPACT_ATOMS: atom_id res chain seq x y z
N MET A 1 15.04 -3.86 31.13
CA MET A 1 14.35 -2.64 30.66
C MET A 1 13.50 -2.98 29.44
N SER A 2 12.19 -3.20 29.64
CA SER A 2 11.26 -3.55 28.56
C SER A 2 11.10 -2.37 27.61
N ARG A 3 11.65 -2.48 26.40
CA ARG A 3 11.28 -1.60 25.28
C ARG A 3 9.78 -1.77 25.08
N ARG A 4 8.98 -0.80 25.53
CA ARG A 4 7.57 -0.70 25.15
C ARG A 4 7.53 -0.78 23.62
N ARG A 5 7.00 -1.88 23.09
CA ARG A 5 6.73 -2.05 21.66
C ARG A 5 5.71 -0.97 21.33
N SER A 6 6.19 0.18 20.86
CA SER A 6 5.35 1.31 20.49
C SER A 6 4.48 0.85 19.34
N LEU A 7 3.22 0.48 19.64
CA LEU A 7 2.16 0.16 18.68
C LEU A 7 1.60 1.44 18.04
N VAL A 8 2.26 2.57 18.21
CA VAL A 8 1.80 3.89 17.75
C VAL A 8 1.83 3.99 16.21
N TRP A 9 2.57 3.13 15.53
CA TRP A 9 2.49 2.95 14.07
C TRP A 9 1.23 2.19 13.62
N LEU A 10 0.46 1.59 14.54
CA LEU A 10 -0.88 1.05 14.27
C LEU A 10 -1.98 2.11 14.40
N GLY A 11 -1.62 3.41 14.31
CA GLY A 11 -2.59 4.48 14.03
C GLY A 11 -3.19 4.22 12.65
N LEU A 12 -4.18 3.34 12.65
CA LEU A 12 -4.84 2.71 11.52
C LEU A 12 -6.32 3.08 11.68
N THR A 13 -6.80 4.00 10.86
CA THR A 13 -8.20 4.44 10.90
C THR A 13 -9.07 3.40 10.18
N PRO A 14 -10.20 2.96 10.78
CA PRO A 14 -10.91 1.75 10.36
C PRO A 14 -11.93 2.09 9.28
N GLU A 15 -11.72 1.62 8.06
CA GLU A 15 -12.72 1.31 7.02
C GLU A 15 -11.99 0.92 5.71
N PRO A 16 -11.03 1.71 5.18
CA PRO A 16 -10.33 1.38 3.94
C PRO A 16 -9.29 0.25 4.10
N GLU A 17 -8.86 -0.06 5.32
CA GLU A 17 -7.88 -1.11 5.59
C GLU A 17 -8.39 -2.54 5.39
N ARG A 18 -9.71 -2.76 5.44
CA ARG A 18 -10.29 -4.06 5.09
C ARG A 18 -10.13 -4.39 3.61
N GLU A 19 -10.08 -3.35 2.77
CA GLU A 19 -9.97 -3.48 1.31
C GLU A 19 -8.52 -3.51 0.82
N LEU A 20 -7.57 -3.01 1.62
CA LEU A 20 -6.15 -2.95 1.29
C LEU A 20 -5.56 -4.32 0.90
N PRO A 21 -5.79 -5.41 1.65
CA PRO A 21 -5.28 -6.73 1.29
C PRO A 21 -5.83 -7.22 -0.05
N THR A 22 -7.12 -7.00 -0.32
CA THR A 22 -7.75 -7.38 -1.60
C THR A 22 -7.17 -6.57 -2.76
N THR A 23 -6.95 -5.28 -2.52
CA THR A 23 -6.41 -4.32 -3.49
C THR A 23 -4.95 -4.63 -3.82
N VAL A 24 -4.12 -4.87 -2.79
CA VAL A 24 -2.71 -5.26 -2.95
C VAL A 24 -2.60 -6.65 -3.56
N ALA A 25 -3.48 -7.59 -3.20
CA ALA A 25 -3.54 -8.90 -3.83
C ALA A 25 -3.85 -8.77 -5.33
N ALA A 26 -4.86 -7.98 -5.71
CA ALA A 26 -5.21 -7.71 -7.11
C ALA A 26 -4.05 -7.05 -7.88
N LEU A 27 -3.35 -6.10 -7.24
CA LEU A 27 -2.13 -5.53 -7.81
C LEU A 27 -1.08 -6.62 -8.01
N ARG A 28 -0.83 -7.49 -7.03
CA ARG A 28 0.21 -8.55 -7.06
C ARG A 28 -0.10 -9.70 -8.03
N THR A 29 -1.34 -10.16 -8.12
CA THR A 29 -1.76 -11.24 -9.04
C THR A 29 -1.65 -10.84 -10.50
N ALA A 30 -1.75 -9.56 -10.84
CA ALA A 30 -1.47 -9.09 -12.20
C ALA A 30 -0.01 -9.38 -12.68
N VAL A 31 0.89 -9.86 -11.81
CA VAL A 31 2.27 -10.28 -12.16
C VAL A 31 2.58 -11.75 -11.92
N ARG A 32 1.77 -12.48 -11.16
CA ARG A 32 2.01 -13.91 -10.94
C ARG A 32 1.01 -14.72 -11.76
N ASP A 33 1.57 -15.55 -12.64
CA ASP A 33 0.85 -16.63 -13.32
C ASP A 33 -0.13 -17.32 -12.36
N LEU A 34 -1.33 -17.55 -12.90
CA LEU A 34 -2.61 -17.82 -12.24
C LEU A 34 -2.66 -19.14 -11.46
N ALA A 35 -1.84 -19.30 -10.42
CA ALA A 35 -1.88 -20.48 -9.56
C ALA A 35 -2.89 -20.37 -8.41
N HIS A 36 -3.44 -19.19 -8.15
CA HIS A 36 -4.34 -18.94 -7.01
C HIS A 36 -5.55 -18.11 -7.43
N THR A 37 -6.71 -18.46 -6.89
CA THR A 37 -7.93 -17.67 -7.05
C THR A 37 -7.76 -16.27 -6.43
N PRO A 38 -8.49 -15.23 -6.89
CA PRO A 38 -8.44 -13.90 -6.31
C PRO A 38 -8.69 -13.88 -4.78
N ALA A 39 -9.54 -14.79 -4.29
CA ALA A 39 -9.85 -14.95 -2.87
C ALA A 39 -8.65 -15.51 -2.08
N GLU A 40 -7.95 -16.52 -2.63
CA GLU A 40 -6.74 -17.08 -2.00
C GLU A 40 -5.59 -16.07 -1.98
N ALA A 41 -5.43 -15.29 -3.05
CA ALA A 41 -4.45 -14.21 -3.09
C ALA A 41 -4.75 -13.12 -2.05
N ALA A 42 -6.02 -12.73 -1.89
CA ALA A 42 -6.45 -11.79 -0.87
C ALA A 42 -6.21 -12.36 0.55
N GLN A 43 -6.49 -13.64 0.78
CA GLN A 43 -6.26 -14.28 2.08
C GLN A 43 -4.77 -14.40 2.42
N ALA A 44 -3.93 -14.74 1.44
CA ALA A 44 -2.48 -14.77 1.63
C ALA A 44 -1.92 -13.38 1.97
N GLU A 45 -2.46 -12.33 1.35
CA GLU A 45 -2.10 -10.95 1.67
C GLU A 45 -2.55 -10.56 3.08
N ARG A 46 -3.76 -10.93 3.48
CA ARG A 46 -4.26 -10.75 4.86
C ARG A 46 -3.34 -11.42 5.88
N HIS A 47 -2.98 -12.68 5.67
CA HIS A 47 -2.07 -13.40 6.58
C HIS A 47 -0.67 -12.76 6.63
N ARG A 48 -0.19 -12.18 5.52
CA ARG A 48 1.09 -11.46 5.49
C ARG A 48 1.02 -10.17 6.30
N VAL A 49 -0.04 -9.39 6.12
CA VAL A 49 -0.29 -8.14 6.87
C VAL A 49 -0.50 -8.46 8.36
N GLU A 50 -1.30 -9.47 8.68
CA GLU A 50 -1.55 -9.93 10.05
C GLU A 50 -0.25 -10.35 10.74
N ARG A 51 0.61 -11.14 10.09
CA ARG A 51 1.94 -11.49 10.66
C ARG A 51 2.84 -10.27 10.83
N LEU A 52 2.77 -9.28 9.93
CA LEU A 52 3.50 -8.02 10.08
C LEU A 52 2.97 -7.19 11.25
N ILE A 53 1.66 -7.22 11.51
CA ILE A 53 1.02 -6.54 12.64
C ILE A 53 1.37 -7.23 13.96
N LEU A 54 1.18 -8.55 14.04
CA LEU A 54 1.34 -9.32 15.27
C LEU A 54 2.81 -9.58 15.66
N HIS A 55 3.70 -9.73 14.66
CA HIS A 55 5.08 -10.17 14.88
C HIS A 55 6.12 -9.33 14.13
N GLY A 56 5.70 -8.29 13.42
CA GLY A 56 6.60 -7.44 12.66
C GLY A 56 7.31 -6.40 13.50
N THR A 57 8.22 -5.71 12.84
CA THR A 57 8.88 -4.51 13.36
C THR A 57 8.49 -3.34 12.49
N GLN A 58 8.60 -2.12 13.02
CA GLN A 58 8.37 -0.90 12.26
C GLN A 58 9.17 -0.89 10.93
N GLN A 59 10.39 -1.43 10.92
CA GLN A 59 11.19 -1.52 9.70
C GLN A 59 10.59 -2.48 8.66
N ARG A 60 10.08 -3.65 9.09
CA ARG A 60 9.41 -4.59 8.17
C ARG A 60 8.09 -4.01 7.65
N TRP A 61 7.37 -3.27 8.48
CA TRP A 61 6.17 -2.55 8.09
C TRP A 61 6.45 -1.44 7.07
N LEU A 62 7.44 -0.58 7.32
CA LEU A 62 7.83 0.46 6.36
C LEU A 62 8.31 -0.12 5.03
N ARG A 63 9.04 -1.24 5.06
CA ARG A 63 9.43 -1.95 3.83
C ARG A 63 8.21 -2.43 3.05
N TYR A 64 7.21 -2.99 3.73
CA TYR A 64 5.96 -3.39 3.10
C TYR A 64 5.25 -2.21 2.43
N LEU A 65 5.19 -1.05 3.08
CA LEU A 65 4.61 0.17 2.47
C LEU A 65 5.40 0.67 1.26
N ALA A 66 6.72 0.58 1.29
CA ALA A 66 7.57 0.91 0.14
C ALA A 66 7.32 -0.05 -1.04
N GLU A 67 7.13 -1.35 -0.76
CA GLU A 67 6.74 -2.34 -1.79
C GLU A 67 5.39 -1.98 -2.43
N VAL A 68 4.39 -1.59 -1.62
CA VAL A 68 3.07 -1.16 -2.13
C VAL A 68 3.19 0.12 -2.97
N THR A 69 4.03 1.07 -2.54
CA THR A 69 4.33 2.30 -3.30
C THR A 69 4.91 1.97 -4.68
N GLY A 70 5.81 0.99 -4.76
CA GLY A 70 6.34 0.49 -6.04
C GLY A 70 5.26 -0.07 -6.96
N LEU A 71 4.28 -0.82 -6.41
CA LEU A 71 3.16 -1.37 -7.19
C LEU A 71 2.26 -0.26 -7.75
N VAL A 72 1.87 0.69 -6.90
CA VAL A 72 1.01 1.82 -7.28
C VAL A 72 1.67 2.68 -8.36
N THR A 73 2.95 3.02 -8.19
CA THR A 73 3.68 3.87 -9.13
C THR A 73 3.87 3.18 -10.49
N ALA A 74 4.10 1.87 -10.50
CA ALA A 74 4.18 1.08 -11.74
C ALA A 74 2.85 1.06 -12.51
N VAL A 75 1.71 0.91 -11.82
CA VAL A 75 0.37 0.97 -12.45
C VAL A 75 0.05 2.40 -12.92
N ALA A 76 0.34 3.41 -12.10
CA ALA A 76 0.11 4.81 -12.46
C ALA A 76 0.90 5.24 -13.71
N GLY A 77 2.16 4.80 -13.81
CA GLY A 77 3.04 5.07 -14.95
C GLY A 77 2.80 4.19 -16.18
N GLY A 78 1.82 3.27 -16.15
CA GLY A 78 1.54 2.35 -17.25
C GLY A 78 2.61 1.29 -17.49
N ALA A 79 3.64 1.20 -16.62
CA ALA A 79 4.70 0.20 -16.70
C ALA A 79 4.20 -1.21 -16.31
N ARG A 80 3.01 -1.30 -15.70
CA ARG A 80 2.39 -2.55 -15.28
C ARG A 80 0.88 -2.51 -15.51
N PRO A 81 0.26 -3.56 -16.07
CA PRO A 81 -1.19 -3.68 -16.10
C PRO A 81 -1.73 -3.87 -14.67
N GLY A 82 -2.84 -3.20 -14.35
CA GLY A 82 -3.47 -3.31 -13.04
C GLY A 82 -4.69 -2.42 -12.94
N ASP A 83 -5.59 -2.76 -12.01
CA ASP A 83 -6.77 -1.94 -11.75
C ASP A 83 -6.34 -0.57 -11.19
N ARG A 84 -6.58 0.49 -11.96
CA ARG A 84 -6.26 1.88 -11.59
C ARG A 84 -7.06 2.34 -10.37
N ARG A 85 -8.30 1.89 -10.20
CA ARG A 85 -9.13 2.22 -9.02
C ARG A 85 -8.57 1.55 -7.77
N ALA A 86 -8.13 0.30 -7.89
CA ALA A 86 -7.39 -0.40 -6.84
C ALA A 86 -6.08 0.33 -6.50
N ALA A 87 -5.29 0.70 -7.51
CA ALA A 87 -4.05 1.46 -7.30
C ALA A 87 -4.29 2.80 -6.59
N LEU A 88 -5.35 3.51 -6.94
CA LEU A 88 -5.72 4.78 -6.30
C LEU A 88 -6.05 4.59 -4.83
N ARG A 89 -6.91 3.62 -4.50
CA ARG A 89 -7.26 3.33 -3.09
C ARG A 89 -6.04 2.93 -2.27
N ALA A 90 -5.17 2.06 -2.79
CA ALA A 90 -3.92 1.71 -2.13
C ALA A 90 -3.03 2.95 -1.90
N ALA A 91 -2.92 3.83 -2.90
CA ALA A 91 -2.11 5.03 -2.81
C ALA A 91 -2.58 5.98 -1.71
N GLU A 92 -3.89 6.21 -1.62
CA GLU A 92 -4.49 7.09 -0.63
C GLU A 92 -4.26 6.59 0.79
N VAL A 93 -4.44 5.29 1.03
CA VAL A 93 -4.23 4.69 2.37
C VAL A 93 -2.76 4.75 2.79
N VAL A 94 -1.82 4.42 1.90
CA VAL A 94 -0.38 4.49 2.24
C VAL A 94 0.06 5.93 2.48
N LEU A 95 -0.48 6.89 1.71
CA LEU A 95 -0.17 8.30 1.88
C LEU A 95 -0.69 8.85 3.22
N ASP A 96 -1.91 8.47 3.61
CA ASP A 96 -2.48 8.81 4.91
C ASP A 96 -1.62 8.27 6.05
N HIS A 97 -1.23 7.00 5.96
CA HIS A 97 -0.32 6.37 6.91
C HIS A 97 1.01 7.12 7.04
N HIS A 98 1.65 7.48 5.92
CA HIS A 98 2.90 8.24 5.97
C HIS A 98 2.73 9.65 6.56
N ARG A 99 1.56 10.27 6.41
CA ARG A 99 1.25 11.56 7.04
C ARG A 99 1.09 11.42 8.54
N MET A 100 0.44 10.36 9.03
CA MET A 100 0.29 10.11 10.46
C MET A 100 1.63 9.95 11.19
N LEU A 101 2.70 9.55 10.49
CA LEU A 101 4.05 9.49 11.07
C LEU A 101 4.61 10.86 11.50
N ILE A 102 4.06 11.98 11.01
CA ILE A 102 4.53 13.34 11.37
C ILE A 102 4.37 13.62 12.87
N GLY A 103 3.35 13.04 13.50
CA GLY A 103 3.06 13.22 14.92
C GLY A 103 3.86 12.28 15.83
N LEU A 104 4.69 11.40 15.27
CA LEU A 104 5.36 10.36 16.02
C LEU A 104 6.84 10.69 16.25
N PRO A 105 7.37 10.46 17.46
CA PRO A 105 8.80 10.63 17.71
C PRO A 105 9.61 9.61 16.89
N GLY A 106 10.61 10.10 16.15
CA GLY A 106 11.57 9.27 15.39
C GLY A 106 11.80 9.75 13.96
N THR A 107 12.64 9.02 13.21
CA THR A 107 13.02 9.37 11.82
C THR A 107 12.06 8.82 10.76
N GLY A 108 10.95 8.18 11.17
CA GLY A 108 10.00 7.50 10.28
C GLY A 108 9.40 8.43 9.21
N TYR A 109 8.99 9.64 9.61
CA TYR A 109 8.41 10.63 8.69
C TYR A 109 9.40 11.13 7.63
N GLY A 110 10.66 11.33 8.00
CA GLY A 110 11.72 11.72 7.06
C GLY A 110 12.04 10.60 6.09
N ARG A 111 12.09 9.35 6.56
CA ARG A 111 12.40 8.17 5.75
C ARG A 111 11.35 7.89 4.66
N THR A 112 10.08 8.25 4.89
CA THR A 112 8.99 8.05 3.92
C THR A 112 8.78 9.26 3.01
N ALA A 113 9.64 10.28 3.05
CA ALA A 113 9.47 11.49 2.24
C ALA A 113 9.51 11.22 0.72
N ALA A 114 10.37 10.31 0.28
CA ALA A 114 10.45 9.89 -1.12
C ALA A 114 9.16 9.15 -1.54
N ASP A 115 8.71 8.20 -0.72
CA ASP A 115 7.47 7.44 -0.96
C ASP A 115 6.26 8.37 -1.04
N ARG A 116 6.13 9.34 -0.13
CA ARG A 116 5.05 10.34 -0.17
C ARG A 116 5.02 11.12 -1.47
N ARG A 117 6.16 11.63 -1.94
CA ARG A 117 6.24 12.39 -3.20
C ARG A 117 5.83 11.53 -4.39
N ALA A 118 6.27 10.27 -4.41
CA ALA A 118 5.93 9.32 -5.47
C ALA A 118 4.43 8.99 -5.48
N LEU A 119 3.84 8.75 -4.31
CA LEU A 119 2.41 8.50 -4.14
C LEU A 119 1.56 9.71 -4.52
N GLU A 120 1.95 10.92 -4.12
CA GLU A 120 1.24 12.14 -4.50
C GLU A 120 1.24 12.35 -6.02
N SER A 121 2.34 12.03 -6.69
CA SER A 121 2.40 12.04 -8.15
C SER A 121 1.52 10.96 -8.77
N ALA A 122 1.58 9.73 -8.25
CA ALA A 122 0.77 8.62 -8.74
C ALA A 122 -0.74 8.89 -8.58
N VAL A 123 -1.18 9.45 -7.45
CA VAL A 123 -2.58 9.85 -7.20
C VAL A 123 -3.05 10.87 -8.24
N ARG A 124 -2.23 11.88 -8.55
CA ARG A 124 -2.56 12.85 -9.61
C ARG A 124 -2.76 12.14 -10.95
N THR A 125 -1.81 11.31 -11.36
CA THR A 125 -1.87 10.57 -12.62
C THR A 125 -3.07 9.61 -12.70
N LEU A 126 -3.40 8.93 -11.59
CA LEU A 126 -4.52 8.00 -11.52
C LEU A 126 -5.87 8.71 -11.60
N ARG A 127 -5.99 9.92 -11.06
CA ARG A 127 -7.22 10.74 -11.11
C ARG A 127 -7.42 11.46 -12.44
N THR A 128 -6.34 11.83 -13.13
CA THR A 128 -6.41 12.59 -14.40
C THR A 128 -6.60 11.69 -15.62
N ALA A 129 -6.21 10.43 -15.55
CA ALA A 129 -6.39 9.51 -16.66
C ALA A 129 -7.81 8.90 -16.63
N PRO A 130 -8.56 8.90 -17.75
CA PRO A 130 -9.79 8.12 -17.84
C PRO A 130 -9.47 6.63 -17.61
N PRO A 131 -10.39 5.85 -17.01
CA PRO A 131 -10.24 4.41 -16.93
C PRO A 131 -10.07 3.87 -18.36
N ASP A 132 -9.05 3.04 -18.60
CA ASP A 132 -8.80 2.45 -19.91
C ASP A 132 -10.10 1.79 -20.43
N GLY A 133 -10.73 2.42 -21.42
CA GLY A 133 -12.06 2.00 -21.87
C GLY A 133 -12.77 2.93 -22.85
N ASP A 134 -12.07 3.84 -23.53
CA ASP A 134 -12.64 4.53 -24.69
C ASP A 134 -11.53 4.89 -25.70
N ARG A 135 -11.03 3.87 -26.39
CA ARG A 135 -10.47 4.05 -27.73
C ARG A 135 -11.45 3.37 -28.66
N GLY A 136 -12.23 4.19 -29.37
CA GLY A 136 -13.16 3.75 -30.42
C GLY A 136 -12.45 3.12 -31.62
#